data_AF-A0A920QL24-F1
#
_entry.id   AF-A0A920QL24-F1
#
_cell.length_a   1.000
_cell.length_b   1.000
_cell.length_c   1.000
_cell.angle_alpha   90.00
_cell.angle_beta   90.00
_cell.angle_gamma   90.00
#
_symmetry.space_group_name_H-M   'P 1'
#
loop_
_entity.id
_entity.type
_entity.pdbx_description
1 polymer ?
#
loop_
_entity_poly.entity_id
_entity_poly.type
_entity_poly.pdbx_seq_one_letter_code
_entity_poly.pdbx_strand_id
1 'polypeptide(L)' 'MSVVDPESMKVHGVENLRVVDASVMPYITNGNIYAPVMMIAEKSADMILGNTLLPKEEYEFYRKDED' A
#
# COMPACT_ATOMS: atom_id res chain seq x y z
N MET A 1 2.53 -14.14 -12.97
CA MET A 1 3.10 -14.92 -11.84
C MET A 1 3.70 -13.91 -10.87
N SER A 2 3.28 -13.92 -9.60
CA SER A 2 3.77 -12.99 -8.57
C SER A 2 4.88 -13.65 -7.74
N VAL A 3 5.78 -12.86 -7.16
CA VAL A 3 6.79 -13.32 -6.18
C VAL A 3 6.28 -13.32 -4.74
N VAL A 4 5.20 -12.56 -4.49
CA VAL A 4 4.52 -12.44 -3.19
C VAL A 4 3.05 -12.81 -3.29
N ASP A 5 2.49 -13.30 -2.19
CA ASP A 5 1.04 -13.38 -2.00
C ASP A 5 0.45 -11.97 -1.75
N PRO A 6 -0.44 -11.44 -2.60
CA PRO A 6 -0.97 -10.08 -2.45
C PRO A 6 -1.77 -9.82 -1.18
N GLU A 7 -2.32 -10.85 -0.54
CA GLU A 7 -3.11 -10.70 0.70
C GLU A 7 -2.23 -10.58 1.94
N SER A 8 -1.07 -11.24 1.95
CA SER A 8 -0.18 -11.29 3.13
C SER A 8 1.19 -10.62 2.93
N MET A 9 1.51 -10.25 1.69
CA MET A 9 2.82 -9.77 1.22
C MET A 9 3.98 -10.73 1.48
N LYS A 10 3.69 -12.00 1.82
CA LYS A 10 4.72 -13.02 2.08
C LYS A 10 5.33 -13.49 0.76
N VAL A 11 6.66 -13.63 0.77
CA VAL A 11 7.39 -14.23 -0.35
C VAL A 11 7.04 -15.71 -0.45
N HIS A 12 6.66 -16.16 -1.64
CA HIS A 12 6.32 -17.57 -1.85
C HIS A 12 7.53 -18.48 -1.55
N GLY A 13 7.33 -19.51 -0.73
CA GLY A 13 8.37 -20.49 -0.39
C GLY A 13 9.43 -20.01 0.59
N VAL A 14 9.31 -18.80 1.16
CA VAL A 14 10.23 -18.28 2.18
C VAL A 14 9.45 -17.95 3.45
N GLU A 15 9.90 -18.50 4.57
CA GLU A 15 9.27 -18.24 5.86
C GLU A 15 9.63 -16.85 6.38
N ASN A 16 8.64 -16.15 6.97
CA ASN A 16 8.81 -14.88 7.68
C ASN A 16 9.45 -13.72 6.88
N LEU A 17 9.51 -13.82 5.55
CA LEU A 17 9.96 -12.75 4.66
C LEU A 17 8.77 -12.11 3.93
N ARG A 18 8.76 -10.78 3.89
CA ARG A 18 7.80 -9.98 3.13
C ARG A 18 8.54 -8.92 2.31
N VAL A 19 7.97 -8.56 1.16
CA VAL A 19 8.45 -7.45 0.32
C VAL A 19 7.32 -6.45 0.20
N VAL A 20 7.56 -5.18 0.52
CA VAL A 20 6.54 -4.15 0.68
C VAL A 20 6.98 -2.83 0.02
N ASP A 21 7.58 -2.93 -1.16
CA ASP A 21 8.14 -1.81 -1.91
C ASP A 21 7.56 -1.73 -3.33
N ALA A 22 8.17 -0.92 -4.20
CA ALA A 22 7.72 -0.78 -5.59
C ALA A 22 7.80 -2.07 -6.42
N SER A 23 8.66 -3.02 -6.07
CA SER A 23 8.92 -4.22 -6.86
C SER A 23 7.73 -5.17 -6.91
N VAL A 24 6.78 -5.04 -5.97
CA VAL A 24 5.57 -5.87 -5.91
C VAL A 24 4.44 -5.36 -6.81
N MET A 25 4.56 -4.14 -7.35
CA MET A 25 3.53 -3.56 -8.22
C MET A 25 3.49 -4.30 -9.57
N PRO A 26 2.37 -4.93 -9.95
CA PRO A 26 2.26 -5.63 -11.24
C PRO A 26 2.25 -4.66 -12.43
N TYR A 27 1.73 -3.45 -12.20
CA TYR A 27 1.70 -2.34 -13.15
C TYR A 27 1.98 -1.04 -12.40
N ILE A 28 2.75 -0.16 -13.02
CA ILE A 28 3.13 1.12 -12.44
C ILE A 28 2.07 2.18 -12.79
N THR A 29 1.72 3.01 -11.81
CA THR A 29 0.81 4.15 -12.01
C THR A 29 1.42 5.16 -13.00
N ASN A 30 0.59 5.84 -13.82
CA ASN A 30 1.03 6.88 -14.77
C ASN A 30 1.38 8.22 -14.09
N GLY A 31 2.13 8.17 -12.98
CA GLY A 31 2.49 9.31 -12.14
C GLY A 31 3.64 8.95 -11.20
N ASN A 32 3.99 9.86 -10.30
CA ASN A 32 5.05 9.61 -9.32
C ASN A 32 4.65 8.46 -8.38
N ILE A 33 5.50 7.43 -8.30
CA ILE A 33 5.23 6.21 -7.53
C ILE A 33 5.44 6.35 -6.02
N TYR A 34 5.91 7.51 -5.54
CA TYR A 34 6.12 7.74 -4.12
C TYR A 34 4.85 7.48 -3.29
N ALA A 35 3.72 8.07 -3.68
CA ALA A 35 2.46 7.89 -2.98
C ALA A 35 1.98 6.41 -2.96
N PRO A 36 1.91 5.68 -4.09
CA PRO A 36 1.49 4.27 -4.04
C PRO A 36 2.47 3.36 -3.30
N VAL A 37 3.79 3.63 -3.33
CA VAL A 37 4.76 2.88 -2.53
C VAL A 37 4.51 3.08 -1.04
N MET A 38 4.31 4.34 -0.60
CA MET A 38 3.97 4.64 0.79
C MET A 38 2.67 3.96 1.22
N MET A 39 1.63 3.96 0.35
CA MET A 39 0.36 3.29 0.65
C MET A 39 0.51 1.77 0.83
N ILE A 40 1.33 1.11 0.00
CA ILE A 40 1.62 -0.32 0.13
C ILE A 40 2.33 -0.60 1.45
N ALA A 41 3.33 0.21 1.81
CA ALA A 41 4.09 0.05 3.04
C ALA A 41 3.23 0.24 4.29
N GLU A 42 2.43 1.32 4.36
CA GLU A 42 1.50 1.61 5.46
C GLU A 42 0.50 0.47 5.68
N LYS A 43 -0.23 0.09 4.61
CA LYS A 43 -1.18 -1.03 4.68
C LYS A 43 -0.51 -2.33 5.13
N SER A 44 0.72 -2.57 4.67
CA SER A 44 1.46 -3.77 5.06
C SER A 44 1.93 -3.75 6.49
N ALA A 45 2.31 -2.59 7.03
CA ALA A 45 2.64 -2.45 8.44
C ALA A 45 1.46 -2.85 9.33
N ASP A 46 0.25 -2.39 8.99
CA ASP A 46 -0.96 -2.76 9.73
C ASP A 46 -1.26 -4.26 9.63
N MET A 47 -1.12 -4.87 8.45
CA MET A 47 -1.28 -6.32 8.29
C MET A 47 -0.26 -7.13 9.09
N ILE A 48 0.98 -6.64 9.21
CA ILE A 48 2.05 -7.30 9.97
C ILE A 48 1.81 -7.20 11.48
N LEU A 49 1.37 -6.03 11.95
CA LEU A 49 1.10 -5.76 13.37
C LEU A 49 -0.27 -6.26 13.83
N GLY A 50 -1.19 -6.57 12.90
CA GLY A 50 -2.57 -6.93 13.21
C GLY A 50 -3.42 -5.72 13.62
N ASN A 51 -3.06 -4.53 13.14
CA ASN A 51 -3.80 -3.31 13.41
C ASN A 51 -5.07 -3.21 12.56
N THR A 52 -6.06 -2.46 13.06
CA THR A 52 -7.19 -2.02 12.24
C THR A 52 -6.85 -0.68 11.61
N LEU A 53 -7.19 -0.50 10.33
CA LEU A 53 -7.00 0.76 9.62
C LEU A 53 -7.69 1.91 10.37
N LEU A 54 -7.05 3.09 10.35
CA LEU A 54 -7.67 4.29 10.86
C LEU A 54 -8.98 4.59 10.09
N PRO A 55 -9.99 5.16 10.76
CA PRO A 55 -11.18 5.64 10.07
C PRO A 55 -10.79 6.71 9.05
N LYS A 56 -11.54 6.80 7.95
CA LYS A 56 -11.40 7.91 7.01
C LYS A 56 -11.64 9.21 7.76
N GLU A 57 -10.69 10.13 7.67
CA GLU A 57 -10.84 11.49 8.18
C GLU A 57 -11.44 12.37 7.07
N GLU A 58 -12.48 13.13 7.40
CA GLU A 58 -13.05 14.15 6.53
C GLU A 58 -12.45 15.50 6.92
N TYR A 59 -11.71 16.12 6.00
CA TYR A 59 -11.12 17.44 6.19
C TYR A 59 -11.68 18.42 5.18
N GLU A 60 -11.83 19.69 5.58
CA GLU A 60 -12.04 20.76 4.60
C GLU A 60 -10.78 20.92 3.75
N PHE A 61 -10.95 20.86 2.43
CA PHE A 61 -9.89 21.10 1.47
C PHE A 61 -10.37 22.06 0.40
N TYR A 62 -9.45 22.88 -0.10
CA TYR A 62 -9.77 23.83 -1.16
C TYR A 62 -10.18 23.10 -2.45
N ARG A 63 -11.37 23.41 -2.96
CA ARG A 63 -11.83 23.05 -4.31
C ARG A 63 -11.95 24.33 -5.13
N LYS A 64 -11.37 24.32 -6.32
CA LYS A 64 -11.24 25.54 -7.15
C LYS A 64 -12.56 26.05 -7.75
N ASP A 65 -13.62 25.25 -7.78
CA ASP A 65 -14.87 25.60 -8.49
C ASP A 65 -16.15 25.28 -7.68
N GLU A 66 -16.17 25.57 -6.39
CA GLU A 66 -17.40 25.66 -5.59
C GLU A 66 -17.69 27.14 -5.26
N ASP A 67 -17.92 27.94 -6.32
CA ASP A 67 -18.60 29.26 -6.35
C ASP A 67 -19.31 29.42 -7.71
#